data_AF-A0A8T0K360-F1
#
_entry.id   AF-A0A8T0K360-F1
#
_cell.length_a   1.000
_cell.length_b   1.000
_cell.length_c   1.000
_cell.angle_alpha   90.00
_cell.angle_beta   90.00
_cell.angle_gamma   90.00
#
_symmetry.space_group_name_H-M   'P 1'
#
loop_
_entity.id
_entity.type
_entity.pdbx_description
1 polymer ?
#
loop_
_entity_poly.entity_id
_entity_poly.type
_entity_poly.pdbx_seq_one_letter_code
_entity_poly.pdbx_strand_id
1 'polypeptide(L)'
;MKRFGLSTGRVKLRGLVEVRFWRRQTKFQGFNWKSHEQHQKLWNFLGTKIPEIAKSGFSSVWLPPSYDSFSPEEDELRTLLHNKMKQYEVRSMADIVINHRCGTTKGHEGMYNRFDVIPLAWDEHVVTSSLGGLGNPNTANKLFPGFPIIDHTKKFVRKDILNWFRWLRYDVGFEDFRFDFVRG
;
A
#
# COMPACT_ATOMS: atom_id res chain seq x y z
N MET A 1 -10.30 -30.08 27.27
CA MET A 1 -9.29 -29.70 26.25
C MET A 1 -8.93 -28.23 26.43
N LYS A 2 -7.72 -27.91 26.90
CA LYS A 2 -7.24 -26.53 27.01
C LYS A 2 -6.81 -26.05 25.61
N ARG A 3 -7.42 -24.96 25.12
CA ARG A 3 -7.00 -24.31 23.87
C ARG A 3 -5.68 -23.57 24.11
N PHE A 4 -4.62 -23.94 23.39
CA PHE A 4 -3.42 -23.11 23.30
C PHE A 4 -3.75 -21.92 22.40
N GLY A 5 -3.89 -20.75 22.99
CA GLY A 5 -3.84 -19.49 22.23
C GLY A 5 -2.41 -19.30 21.73
N LEU A 6 -2.23 -19.25 20.41
CA LEU A 6 -0.94 -18.94 19.79
C LEU A 6 -0.69 -17.42 19.91
N SER A 7 -0.45 -16.92 21.12
CA SER A 7 0.19 -15.63 21.29
C SER A 7 1.66 -15.73 20.87
N THR A 8 2.23 -14.63 20.38
CA THR A 8 3.68 -14.48 20.22
C THR A 8 4.37 -14.52 21.59
N GLY A 9 4.54 -15.72 22.14
CA GLY A 9 5.26 -15.95 23.39
C GLY A 9 6.63 -16.56 23.13
N ARG A 10 7.68 -15.94 23.68
CA ARG A 10 8.96 -16.63 23.90
C ARG A 10 8.74 -17.74 24.92
N VAL A 11 8.62 -18.99 24.48
CA VAL A 11 8.66 -20.13 25.40
C VAL A 11 10.13 -20.46 25.65
N LYS A 12 10.68 -20.01 26.79
CA LYS A 12 11.97 -20.48 27.27
C LYS A 12 11.76 -21.88 27.86
N LEU A 13 11.90 -22.91 27.03
CA LEU A 13 12.15 -24.26 27.53
C LEU A 13 13.56 -24.26 28.13
N ARG A 14 13.68 -24.69 29.40
CA ARG A 14 14.96 -24.75 30.09
C ARG A 14 15.90 -25.68 29.32
N GLY A 15 16.92 -25.12 28.67
CA GLY A 15 18.16 -25.83 28.32
C GLY A 15 18.35 -26.33 26.89
N LEU A 16 17.45 -26.13 25.92
CA LEU A 16 17.65 -26.60 24.54
C LEU A 16 17.12 -25.57 23.52
N VAL A 17 17.97 -25.29 22.52
CA VAL A 17 17.78 -24.61 21.22
C VAL A 17 16.55 -23.68 21.08
N GLU A 18 16.81 -22.41 20.75
CA GLU A 18 15.76 -21.43 20.41
C GLU A 18 14.97 -21.90 19.17
N VAL A 19 13.83 -22.56 19.38
CA VAL A 19 12.92 -22.94 18.28
C VAL A 19 12.10 -21.70 17.89
N ARG A 20 12.48 -21.06 16.78
CA ARG A 20 11.67 -20.02 16.15
C ARG A 20 10.56 -20.67 15.34
N PHE A 21 9.34 -20.65 15.86
CA PHE A 21 8.16 -20.95 15.07
C PHE A 21 7.89 -19.78 14.13
N TRP A 22 8.13 -19.97 12.83
CA TRP A 22 7.65 -19.05 11.81
C TRP A 22 6.11 -19.06 11.85
N ARG A 23 5.49 -17.92 12.17
CA ARG A 23 4.03 -17.78 11.99
C ARG A 23 3.73 -17.99 10.50
N ARG A 24 2.90 -18.98 10.18
CA ARG A 24 2.39 -19.19 8.82
C ARG A 24 1.70 -17.91 8.38
N GLN A 25 2.18 -17.31 7.29
CA GLN A 25 1.52 -16.13 6.73
C GLN A 25 0.48 -16.57 5.71
N THR A 26 -0.78 -16.20 5.96
CA THR A 26 -1.90 -16.44 5.05
C THR A 26 -2.51 -15.09 4.72
N LYS A 27 -2.57 -14.75 3.42
CA LYS A 27 -3.00 -13.44 2.94
C LYS A 27 -4.42 -13.49 2.40
N PHE A 28 -5.18 -12.42 2.63
CA PHE A 28 -6.52 -12.22 2.10
C PHE A 28 -6.57 -10.95 1.25
N GLN A 29 -7.14 -11.00 0.05
CA GLN A 29 -7.42 -9.79 -0.72
C GLN A 29 -8.74 -9.18 -0.21
N GLY A 30 -8.67 -8.01 0.41
CA GLY A 30 -9.78 -7.35 1.11
C GLY A 30 -10.72 -6.53 0.21
N PHE A 31 -10.66 -6.70 -1.11
CA PHE A 31 -11.46 -5.91 -2.04
C PHE A 31 -11.66 -6.66 -3.35
N ASN A 32 -12.60 -6.16 -4.16
CA ASN A 32 -12.77 -6.57 -5.55
C ASN A 32 -12.89 -5.33 -6.44
N TRP A 33 -13.05 -5.54 -7.75
CA TRP A 33 -13.11 -4.45 -8.72
C TRP A 33 -14.24 -3.44 -8.45
N LYS A 34 -15.38 -3.89 -7.92
CA LYS A 34 -16.56 -3.08 -7.60
C LYS A 34 -16.58 -2.53 -6.18
N SER A 35 -15.51 -2.71 -5.40
CA SER A 35 -15.45 -2.18 -4.03
C SER A 35 -15.56 -0.65 -3.97
N HIS A 36 -15.21 0.05 -5.05
CA HIS A 36 -15.37 1.50 -5.18
C HIS A 36 -16.83 1.93 -5.41
N GLU A 37 -17.71 1.02 -5.84
CA GLU A 37 -19.12 1.30 -6.15
C GLU A 37 -20.03 1.15 -4.92
N GLN A 38 -19.50 0.67 -3.79
CA GLN A 38 -20.31 0.37 -2.63
C GLN A 38 -20.75 1.64 -1.89
N HIS A 39 -22.06 1.76 -1.66
CA HIS A 39 -22.66 2.85 -0.87
C HIS A 39 -22.17 2.89 0.59
N GLN A 40 -21.75 1.74 1.13
CA GLN A 40 -21.09 1.69 2.43
C GLN A 40 -19.60 1.91 2.22
N LYS A 41 -19.03 2.91 2.91
CA LYS A 41 -17.60 3.20 2.86
C LYS A 41 -16.79 1.94 3.20
N LEU A 42 -15.92 1.54 2.27
CA LEU A 42 -15.21 0.26 2.26
C LEU A 42 -14.54 -0.08 3.60
N TRP A 43 -13.90 0.89 4.24
CA TRP A 43 -13.15 0.69 5.48
C TRP A 43 -14.04 0.25 6.64
N ASN A 44 -15.23 0.84 6.75
CA ASN A 44 -16.22 0.48 7.76
C ASN A 44 -16.74 -0.94 7.52
N PHE A 45 -17.06 -1.27 6.26
CA PHE A 45 -17.47 -2.63 5.88
C PHE A 45 -16.39 -3.66 6.25
N LEU A 46 -15.14 -3.42 5.85
CA LEU A 46 -14.02 -4.30 6.18
C LEU A 46 -13.82 -4.43 7.68
N GLY A 47 -13.97 -3.35 8.44
CA GLY A 47 -13.93 -3.36 9.90
C GLY A 47 -14.90 -4.37 10.54
N THR A 48 -16.07 -4.61 9.93
CA THR A 48 -17.01 -5.64 10.37
C THR A 48 -16.56 -7.06 10.04
N LYS A 49 -15.69 -7.23 9.04
CA LYS A 49 -15.21 -8.54 8.54
C LYS A 49 -13.88 -9.00 9.10
N ILE A 50 -13.05 -8.09 9.62
CA ILE A 50 -11.77 -8.43 10.27
C ILE A 50 -11.88 -9.57 11.31
N PRO A 51 -12.88 -9.62 12.21
CA PRO A 51 -13.01 -10.72 13.17
C PRO A 51 -13.18 -12.10 12.51
N GLU A 52 -13.98 -12.16 11.44
CA GLU A 52 -14.24 -13.40 10.69
C GLU A 52 -13.01 -13.82 9.87
N ILE A 53 -12.33 -12.86 9.24
CA ILE A 53 -11.08 -13.06 8.51
C ILE A 53 -10.01 -13.63 9.45
N ALA A 54 -9.83 -13.04 10.64
CA ALA A 54 -8.87 -13.51 11.64
C ALA A 54 -9.22 -14.94 12.13
N LYS A 55 -10.50 -15.19 12.44
CA LYS A 55 -10.98 -16.52 12.86
C LYS A 55 -10.74 -17.59 11.78
N SER A 56 -10.70 -17.19 10.52
CA SER A 56 -10.45 -18.09 9.38
C SER A 56 -8.96 -18.39 9.16
N GLY A 57 -8.06 -17.81 9.98
CA GLY A 57 -6.63 -18.08 9.94
C GLY A 57 -5.83 -17.18 9.00
N PHE A 58 -6.42 -16.12 8.47
CA PHE A 58 -5.69 -15.10 7.72
C PHE A 58 -4.92 -14.19 8.68
N SER A 59 -3.67 -13.92 8.34
CA SER A 59 -2.74 -13.12 9.15
C SER A 59 -2.47 -11.74 8.56
N SER A 60 -2.88 -11.50 7.31
CA SER A 60 -2.67 -10.23 6.60
C SER A 60 -3.79 -9.99 5.58
N VAL A 61 -4.19 -8.74 5.44
CA VAL A 61 -5.18 -8.30 4.44
C VAL A 61 -4.54 -7.28 3.50
N TRP A 62 -4.59 -7.58 2.21
CA TRP A 62 -4.27 -6.64 1.13
C TRP A 62 -5.45 -5.71 0.90
N LEU A 63 -5.25 -4.43 1.22
CA LEU A 63 -6.19 -3.35 1.05
C LEU A 63 -5.99 -2.70 -0.32
N PRO A 64 -7.05 -2.15 -0.94
CA PRO A 64 -6.90 -1.47 -2.21
C PRO A 64 -6.06 -0.22 -2.05
N PRO A 65 -5.63 0.36 -3.17
CA PRO A 65 -4.93 1.62 -3.15
C PRO A 65 -5.66 2.74 -2.39
N SER A 66 -4.94 3.45 -1.53
CA SER A 66 -5.44 4.56 -0.71
C SER A 66 -4.52 5.77 -0.86
N TYR A 67 -4.70 6.55 -1.93
CA TYR A 67 -3.78 7.61 -2.34
C TYR A 67 -4.13 8.99 -1.80
N ASP A 68 -5.35 9.20 -1.34
CA ASP A 68 -5.86 10.55 -1.06
C ASP A 68 -5.61 10.92 0.40
N SER A 69 -4.43 11.52 0.62
CA SER A 69 -4.05 12.09 1.92
C SER A 69 -4.97 13.28 2.20
N PHE A 70 -5.47 13.38 3.43
CA PHE A 70 -6.41 14.39 3.95
C PHE A 70 -7.88 14.22 3.55
N SER A 71 -8.29 13.05 3.04
CA SER A 71 -9.70 12.75 2.80
C SER A 71 -10.40 12.24 4.07
N PRO A 72 -11.74 12.40 4.20
CA PRO A 72 -12.52 11.71 5.25
C PRO A 72 -12.37 10.18 5.22
N GLU A 73 -11.91 9.61 4.11
CA GLU A 73 -11.60 8.19 3.98
C GLU A 73 -10.30 7.82 4.71
N GLU A 74 -9.37 8.76 4.91
CA GLU A 74 -8.13 8.53 5.65
C GLU A 74 -8.41 8.23 7.13
N ASP A 75 -9.31 8.97 7.78
CA ASP A 75 -9.66 8.74 9.19
C ASP A 75 -10.29 7.36 9.41
N GLU A 76 -11.11 6.92 8.47
CA GLU A 76 -11.74 5.60 8.50
C GLU A 76 -10.72 4.49 8.25
N LEU A 77 -9.79 4.68 7.31
CA LEU A 77 -8.67 3.78 7.09
C LEU A 77 -7.83 3.67 8.37
N ARG A 78 -7.42 4.80 8.96
CA ARG A 78 -6.65 4.82 10.22
C ARG A 78 -7.39 4.10 11.34
N THR A 79 -8.70 4.31 11.45
CA THR A 79 -9.55 3.60 12.41
C THR A 79 -9.54 2.09 12.17
N LEU A 80 -9.68 1.64 10.92
CA LEU A 80 -9.57 0.23 10.55
C LEU A 80 -8.20 -0.34 10.95
N LEU A 81 -7.11 0.34 10.57
CA LEU A 81 -5.74 -0.13 10.81
C LEU A 81 -5.39 -0.18 12.30
N HIS A 82 -5.62 0.92 13.03
CA HIS A 82 -5.17 1.07 14.41
C HIS A 82 -6.08 0.40 15.42
N ASN A 83 -7.37 0.26 15.13
CA ASN A 83 -8.31 -0.33 16.08
C ASN A 83 -8.62 -1.77 15.68
N LYS A 84 -9.29 -1.98 14.55
CA LYS A 84 -9.82 -3.30 14.20
C LYS A 84 -8.72 -4.28 13.82
N MET A 85 -7.84 -3.93 12.89
CA MET A 85 -6.81 -4.85 12.40
C MET A 85 -5.82 -5.22 13.50
N LYS A 86 -5.36 -4.24 14.30
CA LYS A 86 -4.52 -4.49 15.49
C LYS A 86 -5.21 -5.33 16.56
N GLN A 87 -6.50 -5.08 16.87
CA GLN A 87 -7.25 -5.84 17.87
C GLN A 87 -7.26 -7.35 17.58
N TYR A 88 -7.31 -7.73 16.29
CA TYR A 88 -7.39 -9.12 15.86
C TYR A 88 -6.06 -9.68 15.34
N GLU A 89 -4.95 -8.99 15.56
CA GLU A 89 -3.61 -9.36 15.07
C GLU A 89 -3.54 -9.63 13.55
N VAL A 90 -4.33 -8.90 12.76
CA VAL A 90 -4.32 -8.98 11.29
C VAL A 90 -3.47 -7.85 10.74
N ARG A 91 -2.44 -8.18 9.96
CA ARG A 91 -1.55 -7.19 9.36
C ARG A 91 -2.22 -6.49 8.18
N SER A 92 -1.95 -5.21 8.02
CA SER A 92 -2.42 -4.41 6.88
C SER A 92 -1.37 -4.33 5.78
N MET A 93 -1.78 -4.62 4.54
CA MET A 93 -0.92 -4.54 3.36
C MET A 93 -1.44 -3.47 2.40
N ALA A 94 -0.65 -2.43 2.18
CA ALA A 94 -0.98 -1.39 1.21
C ALA A 94 -0.66 -1.86 -0.21
N ASP A 95 -1.56 -1.50 -1.13
CA ASP A 95 -1.31 -1.59 -2.57
C ASP A 95 -0.52 -0.37 -3.05
N ILE A 96 0.65 -0.62 -3.64
CA ILE A 96 1.62 0.40 -4.03
C ILE A 96 1.68 0.48 -5.56
N VAL A 97 1.01 1.47 -6.15
CA VAL A 97 1.12 1.82 -7.57
C VAL A 97 2.06 3.03 -7.72
N ILE A 98 3.29 2.76 -8.15
CA ILE A 98 4.33 3.79 -8.35
C ILE A 98 4.96 3.76 -9.74
N ASN A 99 4.56 2.82 -10.60
CA ASN A 99 5.02 2.78 -11.99
C ASN A 99 4.48 3.97 -12.80
N HIS A 100 3.17 4.20 -12.70
CA HIS A 100 2.44 5.21 -13.45
C HIS A 100 1.59 6.04 -12.49
N ARG A 101 1.22 7.25 -12.90
CA ARG A 101 0.34 8.11 -12.12
C ARG A 101 -0.45 9.04 -13.01
N CYS A 102 -1.70 9.30 -12.68
CA CYS A 102 -2.51 10.32 -13.34
C CYS A 102 -1.97 11.72 -13.02
N GLY A 103 -1.64 12.53 -14.02
CA GLY A 103 -1.33 13.94 -13.82
C GLY A 103 -2.57 14.72 -13.39
N THR A 104 -2.40 15.66 -12.47
CA THR A 104 -3.46 16.55 -11.97
C THR A 104 -3.56 17.82 -12.80
N THR A 105 -2.43 18.31 -13.31
CA THR A 105 -2.35 19.53 -14.11
C THR A 105 -1.47 19.34 -15.35
N LYS A 106 -1.68 20.23 -16.33
CA LYS A 106 -0.93 20.21 -17.59
C LYS A 106 0.44 20.88 -17.41
N GLY A 107 1.49 20.23 -17.91
CA GLY A 107 2.85 20.77 -17.96
C GLY A 107 3.39 20.79 -19.38
N HIS A 108 4.61 20.27 -19.57
CA HIS A 108 5.29 20.19 -20.85
C HIS A 108 4.37 19.64 -21.95
N GLU A 109 4.39 20.30 -23.12
CA GLU A 109 3.57 19.97 -24.30
C GLU A 109 2.05 19.90 -24.06
N GLY A 110 1.56 20.50 -22.96
CA GLY A 110 0.12 20.52 -22.64
C GLY A 110 -0.43 19.17 -22.15
N MET A 111 0.44 18.20 -21.83
CA MET A 111 0.06 16.91 -21.27
C MET A 111 -0.18 16.99 -19.77
N TYR A 112 -1.08 16.15 -19.25
CA TYR A 112 -1.28 15.96 -17.81
C TYR A 112 -0.11 15.17 -17.20
N ASN A 113 0.99 15.85 -16.93
CA ASN A 113 2.26 15.27 -16.46
C ASN A 113 2.82 15.98 -15.20
N ARG A 114 2.02 16.83 -14.56
CA ARG A 114 2.29 17.43 -13.25
C ARG A 114 1.40 16.84 -12.18
N PHE A 115 1.89 16.82 -10.95
CA PHE A 115 1.24 16.20 -9.80
C PHE A 115 1.23 17.16 -8.63
N ASP A 116 0.06 17.63 -8.21
CA ASP A 116 -0.08 18.66 -7.19
C ASP A 116 -0.39 18.09 -5.80
N VAL A 117 -0.60 16.77 -5.71
CA VAL A 117 -1.02 16.09 -4.48
C VAL A 117 0.19 15.63 -3.65
N ILE A 118 0.24 16.15 -2.42
CA ILE A 118 1.20 15.81 -1.35
C ILE A 118 0.97 14.36 -0.87
N PRO A 119 2.02 13.60 -0.50
CA PRO A 119 3.43 14.01 -0.35
C PRO A 119 4.29 13.91 -1.60
N LEU A 120 3.72 13.51 -2.74
CA LEU A 120 4.45 13.31 -3.99
C LEU A 120 4.09 14.41 -5.00
N ALA A 121 4.20 15.67 -4.58
CA ALA A 121 4.01 16.77 -5.52
C ALA A 121 5.24 16.90 -6.41
N TRP A 122 5.06 16.80 -7.73
CA TRP A 122 6.14 16.74 -8.71
C TRP A 122 5.74 17.45 -10.00
N ASP A 123 6.75 17.95 -10.72
CA ASP A 123 6.58 18.47 -12.08
C ASP A 123 6.91 17.38 -13.13
N GLU A 124 6.85 17.74 -14.40
CA GLU A 124 7.11 16.86 -15.53
C GLU A 124 8.51 16.23 -15.57
N HIS A 125 9.47 16.67 -14.75
CA HIS A 125 10.80 16.03 -14.66
C HIS A 125 10.75 14.66 -13.97
N VAL A 126 9.65 14.35 -13.26
CA VAL A 126 9.42 13.01 -12.70
C VAL A 126 8.94 12.02 -13.76
N VAL A 127 8.52 12.48 -14.93
CA VAL A 127 7.94 11.63 -15.99
C VAL A 127 9.02 11.28 -17.02
N THR A 128 9.04 10.04 -17.49
CA THR A 128 10.00 9.59 -18.51
C THR A 128 9.87 10.40 -19.81
N SER A 129 10.99 10.73 -20.47
CA SER A 129 10.98 11.55 -21.68
C SER A 129 10.31 10.87 -22.88
N SER A 130 10.35 9.54 -22.94
CA SER A 130 9.68 8.75 -23.98
C SER A 130 8.15 8.86 -23.94
N LEU A 131 7.58 9.43 -22.87
CA LEU A 131 6.13 9.49 -22.63
C LEU A 131 5.70 10.88 -22.14
N GLY A 132 6.33 11.91 -22.71
CA GLY A 132 5.88 13.28 -22.54
C GLY A 132 6.37 14.00 -21.28
N GLY A 133 7.38 13.45 -20.61
CA GLY A 133 8.07 14.11 -19.50
C GLY A 133 9.40 14.74 -19.89
N LEU A 134 10.08 15.30 -18.89
CA LEU A 134 11.45 15.83 -18.99
C LEU A 134 12.48 14.94 -18.27
N GLY A 135 12.07 13.71 -17.94
CA GLY A 135 12.90 12.72 -17.30
C GLY A 135 13.89 12.03 -18.25
N ASN A 136 14.53 10.98 -17.74
CA ASN A 136 15.30 10.06 -18.56
C ASN A 136 14.37 9.15 -19.38
N PRO A 137 14.88 8.49 -20.42
CA PRO A 137 14.12 7.47 -21.15
C PRO A 137 13.61 6.37 -20.22
N ASN A 138 12.44 5.84 -20.52
CA ASN A 138 11.87 4.73 -19.76
C ASN A 138 12.79 3.49 -19.78
N THR A 139 12.91 2.83 -18.63
CA THR A 139 13.75 1.61 -18.46
C THR A 139 12.92 0.32 -18.32
N ALA A 140 11.59 0.45 -18.29
CA ALA A 140 10.67 -0.67 -18.09
C ALA A 140 10.60 -1.65 -19.27
N ASN A 141 10.33 -2.92 -18.97
CA ASN A 141 10.05 -3.94 -19.98
C ASN A 141 8.62 -3.85 -20.54
N LYS A 142 7.70 -3.25 -19.78
CA LYS A 142 6.30 -3.06 -20.19
C LYS A 142 5.84 -1.65 -19.87
N LEU A 143 5.08 -1.06 -20.79
CA LEU A 143 4.45 0.24 -20.59
C LEU A 143 3.03 0.06 -20.07
N PHE A 144 2.58 1.02 -19.27
CA PHE A 144 1.18 1.19 -18.90
C PHE A 144 0.57 2.29 -19.78
N PRO A 145 -0.18 1.95 -20.84
CA PRO A 145 -0.58 2.91 -21.85
C PRO A 145 -1.58 3.93 -21.32
N GLY A 146 -1.47 5.17 -21.79
CA GLY A 146 -2.41 6.25 -21.46
C GLY A 146 -2.12 7.02 -20.17
N PHE A 147 -1.02 6.71 -19.47
CA PHE A 147 -0.65 7.37 -18.22
C PHE A 147 0.83 7.82 -18.24
N PRO A 148 1.16 8.95 -17.60
CA PRO A 148 2.54 9.31 -17.29
C PRO A 148 3.26 8.19 -16.54
N ILE A 149 4.47 7.86 -16.99
CA ILE A 149 5.35 6.85 -16.37
C ILE A 149 6.44 7.54 -15.56
N ILE A 150 6.60 7.13 -14.31
CA ILE A 150 7.50 7.74 -13.34
C ILE A 150 8.94 7.29 -13.60
N ASP A 151 9.85 8.25 -13.71
CA ASP A 151 11.28 8.03 -13.90
C ASP A 151 11.98 7.68 -12.58
N HIS A 152 11.96 6.40 -12.24
CA HIS A 152 12.66 5.85 -11.06
C HIS A 152 14.18 5.91 -11.15
N THR A 153 14.77 6.33 -12.28
CA THR A 153 16.23 6.47 -12.40
C THR A 153 16.74 7.71 -11.63
N LYS A 154 15.88 8.72 -11.42
CA LYS A 154 16.23 9.96 -10.72
C LYS A 154 16.30 9.77 -9.21
N LYS A 155 17.33 10.37 -8.61
CA LYS A 155 17.60 10.26 -7.16
C LYS A 155 16.48 10.89 -6.31
N PHE A 156 15.96 12.05 -6.71
CA PHE A 156 14.89 12.72 -5.95
C PHE A 156 13.60 11.91 -5.95
N VAL A 157 13.22 11.32 -7.08
CA VAL A 157 12.04 10.44 -7.22
C VAL A 157 12.10 9.29 -6.23
N ARG A 158 13.22 8.56 -6.20
CA ARG A 158 13.42 7.45 -5.25
C ARG A 158 13.41 7.94 -3.79
N LYS A 159 14.01 9.10 -3.51
CA LYS A 159 14.02 9.68 -2.16
C LYS A 159 12.61 9.99 -1.68
N ASP A 160 11.79 10.62 -2.51
CA ASP A 160 10.44 11.04 -2.17
C ASP A 160 9.51 9.82 -1.99
N ILE A 161 9.61 8.82 -2.85
CA ILE A 161 8.88 7.55 -2.69
C ILE A 161 9.27 6.83 -1.39
N LEU A 162 10.56 6.82 -1.03
CA LEU A 162 10.99 6.25 0.25
C LEU A 162 10.43 7.02 1.44
N ASN A 163 10.33 8.36 1.36
CA ASN A 163 9.70 9.16 2.39
C ASN A 163 8.20 8.87 2.48
N TRP A 164 7.51 8.69 1.35
CA TRP A 164 6.13 8.27 1.32
C TRP A 164 5.92 6.86 1.93
N PHE A 165 6.81 5.90 1.67
CA PHE A 165 6.76 4.58 2.34
C PHE A 165 6.95 4.67 3.84
N ARG A 166 7.84 5.56 4.30
CA ARG A 166 7.99 5.84 5.75
C ARG A 166 6.70 6.40 6.32
N TRP A 167 6.07 7.34 5.62
CA TRP A 167 4.78 7.90 6.05
C TRP A 167 3.67 6.84 6.09
N LEU A 168 3.53 6.00 5.05
CA LEU A 168 2.57 4.89 5.07
C LEU A 168 2.81 3.94 6.26
N ARG A 169 4.08 3.67 6.58
CA ARG A 169 4.46 2.74 7.65
C ARG A 169 4.25 3.33 9.05
N TYR A 170 4.79 4.52 9.28
CA TYR A 170 4.94 5.08 10.63
C TYR A 170 3.82 6.03 11.01
N ASP A 171 3.25 6.73 10.03
CA ASP A 171 2.18 7.68 10.25
C ASP A 171 0.83 7.03 9.99
N VAL A 172 0.60 6.41 8.82
CA VAL A 172 -0.70 5.78 8.47
C VAL A 172 -0.91 4.45 9.18
N GLY A 173 0.15 3.66 9.37
CA GLY A 173 0.11 2.41 10.13
C GLY A 173 0.02 1.14 9.28
N PHE A 174 0.36 1.19 7.99
CA PHE A 174 0.47 -0.01 7.16
C PHE A 174 1.64 -0.89 7.58
N GLU A 175 1.46 -2.22 7.50
CA GLU A 175 2.43 -3.18 7.96
C GLU A 175 3.21 -3.90 6.85
N ASP A 176 2.62 -4.05 5.68
CA ASP A 176 3.20 -4.73 4.53
C ASP A 176 2.90 -3.94 3.24
N PHE A 177 3.61 -4.27 2.16
CA PHE A 177 3.43 -3.64 0.84
C PHE A 177 3.23 -4.69 -0.26
N ARG A 178 2.28 -4.44 -1.16
CA ARG A 178 2.09 -5.15 -2.43
C ARG A 178 2.46 -4.20 -3.55
N PHE A 179 3.46 -4.53 -4.35
CA PHE A 179 3.89 -3.69 -5.46
C PHE A 179 3.07 -4.02 -6.71
N ASP A 180 2.36 -3.03 -7.22
CA ASP A 180 1.63 -3.13 -8.48
C ASP A 180 2.58 -3.06 -9.68
N PHE A 181 2.20 -3.76 -10.75
CA PHE A 181 2.81 -3.66 -12.09
C PHE A 181 4.37 -3.65 -12.12
N VAL A 182 5.04 -4.52 -11.36
CA VAL A 182 6.51 -4.57 -11.22
C VAL A 182 7.33 -4.84 -12.49
N ARG A 183 6.67 -5.14 -13.63
CA ARG A 183 7.34 -5.26 -14.94
C ARG A 183 7.44 -3.92 -15.69
N GLY A 184 6.79 -2.91 -15.14
CA GLY A 184 6.99 -1.50 -15.43
C GLY A 184 8.33 -0.97 -14.97
#